data_AF-A0A5J4XGV2-F1
#
_entry.id   AF-A0A5J4XGV2-F1
#
_cell.length_a   1.000
_cell.length_b   1.000
_cell.length_c   1.000
_cell.angle_alpha   90.00
_cell.angle_beta   90.00
_cell.angle_gamma   90.00
#
_symmetry.space_group_name_H-M   'P 1'
#
loop_
_entity.id
_entity.type
_entity.pdbx_description
1 polymer ?
#
loop_
_entity_poly.entity_id
_entity_poly.type
_entity_poly.pdbx_seq_one_letter_code
_entity_poly.pdbx_strand_id
1 'polypeptide(L)'
;MSGKRQAESLDDTSPAKKQKLDNGVASNGGAASAQTSAASMMEKIAKAKKLLESQKALQAKLAAAKLKAPAAATAAAAAQRASPPAVRPPLPAFPQPGLLPHGLPRAAAKPTFRPAALRLDDQGREIDEFGNLVQTKTESVTTLKVNQKRPELARMNQEAPPPEKPDRPTTEEFFDEGIGFRGMRKLDRRRRANFEFVREGQFQKEAEIARIRQEFGDEGVRQLRARQQEEKRAAAQATVDANLIPLGARKVGEEAGPPTPAQDAIPEVEWWDARILVHPESYAAPMESDRYINEDKITIYVEHPVPLDPPVAETPAPPMPLMLTAKEKKKIRKQRREEREKERQDLIRQGLLEPPKPKVKLSNMMRVLGSEATADPTAVEAQVRQQMEDRAQAHEDRNLARKLTPAEKKEKKLKKLVGEANEGDAPQVALYKIMDLSNRQHQFKVKMNAQELHMTGCMLMADDFCLVIAEGSLKSHKKYNRLMLNRIDWNQSLEEEPQESKHNSCSLVWQGVVHGKVFQRFDMELCRTEAAAKTFLKLKGLEHYWDLAKGHVNE
;
A
#
# COMPACT_ATOMS: atom_id res chain seq x y z
N MET A 1 2.28 -1.32 -49.69
CA MET A 1 3.62 -1.15 -50.31
C MET A 1 3.66 0.24 -50.91
N SER A 2 4.64 1.11 -50.74
CA SER A 2 5.73 1.29 -49.78
C SER A 2 6.17 2.74 -50.04
N GLY A 3 6.38 3.54 -49.02
CA GLY A 3 6.74 4.95 -49.22
C GLY A 3 7.10 5.65 -47.91
N LYS A 4 8.19 5.19 -47.30
CA LYS A 4 8.84 5.79 -46.12
C LYS A 4 9.21 7.24 -46.42
N ARG A 5 8.94 8.16 -45.50
CA ARG A 5 9.70 9.42 -45.36
C ARG A 5 10.30 9.46 -43.96
N GLN A 6 11.62 9.47 -43.92
CA GLN A 6 12.45 9.64 -42.74
C GLN A 6 12.37 11.09 -42.25
N ALA A 7 12.37 11.25 -40.94
CA ALA A 7 12.58 12.51 -40.24
C ALA A 7 14.06 12.61 -39.88
N GLU A 8 14.72 13.68 -40.30
CA GLU A 8 16.02 14.09 -39.78
C GLU A 8 15.83 15.25 -38.82
N SER A 9 16.34 15.03 -37.61
CA SER A 9 16.51 15.96 -36.50
C SER A 9 17.77 16.80 -36.72
N LEU A 10 17.66 18.12 -36.55
CA LEU A 10 18.82 18.99 -36.37
C LEU A 10 18.74 19.63 -34.98
N ASP A 11 19.69 19.21 -34.15
CA ASP A 11 20.13 19.85 -32.90
C ASP A 11 20.74 21.22 -33.20
N ASP A 12 20.47 22.21 -32.35
CA ASP A 12 21.20 23.48 -32.36
C ASP A 12 21.72 23.82 -30.96
N THR A 13 22.97 23.42 -30.74
CA THR A 13 23.86 23.80 -29.64
C THR A 13 24.30 25.26 -29.76
N SER A 14 23.89 26.10 -28.81
CA SER A 14 24.37 27.48 -28.68
C SER A 14 25.78 27.57 -28.08
N PRO A 15 26.71 28.36 -28.63
CA PRO A 15 27.96 28.69 -27.96
C PRO A 15 27.87 30.05 -27.23
N ALA A 16 28.27 30.03 -25.97
CA ALA A 16 28.43 31.20 -25.11
C ALA A 16 29.61 32.08 -25.56
N LYS A 17 29.39 33.40 -25.66
CA LYS A 17 30.45 34.38 -25.85
C LYS A 17 30.50 35.34 -24.66
N LYS A 18 31.54 35.16 -23.84
CA LYS A 18 31.93 36.06 -22.75
C LYS A 18 32.37 37.41 -23.34
N GLN A 19 31.76 38.51 -22.89
CA GLN A 19 32.29 39.86 -23.08
C GLN A 19 32.88 40.37 -21.76
N LYS A 20 34.09 40.91 -21.90
CA LYS A 20 35.03 41.34 -20.88
C LYS A 20 34.64 42.75 -20.42
N LEU A 21 34.52 42.94 -19.12
CA LEU A 21 34.37 44.24 -18.47
C LEU A 21 35.69 45.01 -18.57
N ASP A 22 35.62 46.26 -18.99
CA ASP A 22 36.67 47.27 -18.80
C ASP A 22 36.07 48.48 -18.09
N ASN A 23 36.83 49.02 -17.14
CA ASN A 23 36.45 50.09 -16.22
C ASN A 23 36.73 51.46 -16.87
N GLY A 24 35.75 52.36 -16.84
CA GLY A 24 35.91 53.77 -17.20
C GLY A 24 34.92 54.66 -16.45
N VAL A 25 35.44 55.70 -15.82
CA VAL A 25 34.86 56.55 -14.76
C VAL A 25 33.98 57.70 -15.29
N ALA A 26 33.07 58.20 -14.42
CA ALA A 26 32.30 59.47 -14.41
C ALA A 26 31.01 59.54 -15.26
N SER A 27 29.87 60.12 -14.84
CA SER A 27 29.51 61.03 -13.74
C SER A 27 27.98 61.05 -13.45
N ASN A 28 27.60 61.64 -12.30
CA ASN A 28 26.29 61.78 -11.67
C ASN A 28 25.10 62.27 -12.54
N GLY A 29 23.92 61.65 -12.37
CA GLY A 29 22.63 62.17 -12.86
C GLY A 29 21.34 61.44 -12.44
N GLY A 30 21.34 60.64 -11.36
CA GLY A 30 20.28 59.63 -11.12
C GLY A 30 19.12 59.95 -10.16
N ALA A 31 19.09 61.10 -9.48
CA ALA A 31 18.14 61.29 -8.36
C ALA A 31 16.75 61.86 -8.76
N ALA A 32 16.62 62.53 -9.91
CA ALA A 32 15.38 63.24 -10.29
C ALA A 32 14.36 62.38 -11.07
N SER A 33 14.77 61.26 -11.69
CA SER A 33 13.90 60.44 -12.54
C SER A 33 13.11 59.35 -11.77
N ALA A 34 13.52 59.02 -10.54
CA ALA A 34 12.85 58.00 -9.73
C ALA A 34 11.60 58.54 -8.99
N GLN A 35 11.57 59.83 -8.64
CA GLN A 35 10.44 60.42 -7.91
C GLN A 35 9.24 60.71 -8.82
N THR A 36 9.46 61.02 -10.10
CA THR A 36 8.40 61.29 -11.07
C THR A 36 7.65 60.02 -11.51
N SER A 37 8.31 58.86 -11.52
CA SER A 37 7.67 57.58 -11.88
C SER A 37 6.76 57.04 -10.76
N ALA A 38 7.15 57.21 -9.49
CA ALA A 38 6.35 56.80 -8.34
C ALA A 38 5.07 57.64 -8.18
N ALA A 39 5.15 58.96 -8.42
CA ALA A 39 3.99 59.85 -8.41
C ALA A 39 2.97 59.50 -9.50
N SER A 40 3.44 59.15 -10.71
CA SER A 40 2.58 58.74 -11.83
C SER A 40 1.85 57.40 -11.56
N MET A 41 2.49 56.45 -10.88
CA MET A 41 1.83 55.20 -10.48
C MET A 41 0.76 55.42 -9.41
N MET A 42 1.03 56.26 -8.41
CA MET A 42 0.07 56.61 -7.35
C MET A 42 -1.19 57.28 -7.93
N GLU A 43 -1.03 58.17 -8.91
CA GLU A 43 -2.15 58.82 -9.59
C GLU A 43 -3.00 57.83 -10.42
N LYS A 44 -2.34 56.87 -11.09
CA LYS A 44 -3.03 55.78 -11.82
C LYS A 44 -3.80 54.87 -10.88
N ILE A 45 -3.24 54.54 -9.70
CA ILE A 45 -3.91 53.74 -8.67
C ILE A 45 -5.12 54.50 -8.09
N ALA A 46 -5.01 55.81 -7.86
CA ALA A 46 -6.11 56.63 -7.38
C ALA A 46 -7.27 56.72 -8.39
N LYS A 47 -6.97 56.87 -9.69
CA LYS A 47 -7.98 56.85 -10.77
C LYS A 47 -8.63 55.47 -10.91
N ALA A 48 -7.87 54.39 -10.77
CA ALA A 48 -8.41 53.02 -10.79
C ALA A 48 -9.35 52.75 -9.60
N LYS A 49 -9.03 53.24 -8.40
CA LYS A 49 -9.89 53.12 -7.22
C LYS A 49 -11.22 53.86 -7.40
N LYS A 50 -11.19 55.10 -7.91
CA LYS A 50 -12.42 55.88 -8.20
C LYS A 50 -13.31 55.21 -9.24
N LEU A 51 -12.72 54.58 -10.26
CA LEU A 51 -13.47 53.86 -11.29
C LEU A 51 -14.13 52.58 -10.76
N LEU A 52 -13.48 51.91 -9.80
CA LEU A 52 -14.01 50.70 -9.18
C LEU A 52 -15.16 51.02 -8.21
N GLU A 53 -15.07 52.16 -7.53
CA GLU A 53 -16.12 52.67 -6.64
C GLU A 53 -17.35 53.14 -7.43
N SER A 54 -17.17 53.80 -8.58
CA SER A 54 -18.28 54.16 -9.47
C SER A 54 -18.95 52.94 -10.11
N GLN A 55 -18.18 51.89 -10.45
CA GLN A 55 -18.75 50.62 -10.92
C GLN A 55 -19.55 49.89 -9.83
N LYS A 56 -19.09 49.89 -8.57
CA LYS A 56 -19.85 49.33 -7.44
C LYS A 56 -21.16 50.09 -7.21
N ALA A 57 -21.14 51.42 -7.29
CA ALA A 57 -22.35 52.23 -7.17
C ALA A 57 -23.37 51.96 -8.29
N LEU A 58 -22.90 51.76 -9.53
CA LEU A 58 -23.75 51.39 -10.66
C LEU A 58 -24.34 49.97 -10.52
N GLN A 59 -23.57 49.01 -10.01
CA GLN A 59 -24.06 47.66 -9.74
C GLN A 59 -25.09 47.63 -8.60
N ALA A 60 -24.91 48.44 -7.55
CA ALA A 60 -25.89 48.58 -6.48
C ALA A 60 -27.21 49.21 -6.98
N LYS A 61 -27.13 50.21 -7.87
CA LYS A 61 -28.31 50.81 -8.52
C LYS A 61 -29.04 49.81 -9.44
N LEU A 62 -28.31 48.97 -10.16
CA LEU A 62 -28.90 47.90 -10.99
C LEU A 62 -29.54 46.78 -10.15
N ALA A 63 -28.98 46.44 -8.99
CA ALA A 63 -29.56 45.48 -8.06
C ALA A 63 -30.85 46.02 -7.43
N ALA A 64 -30.88 47.29 -7.04
CA ALA A 64 -32.08 47.96 -6.52
C ALA A 64 -33.19 48.06 -7.58
N ALA A 65 -32.85 48.22 -8.86
CA ALA A 65 -33.82 48.24 -9.95
C ALA A 65 -34.44 46.86 -10.24
N LYS A 66 -33.72 45.76 -9.96
CA LYS A 66 -34.23 44.37 -10.16
C LYS A 66 -35.22 43.90 -9.09
N LEU A 67 -35.25 44.55 -7.93
CA LEU A 67 -36.18 44.22 -6.83
C LEU A 67 -37.59 44.81 -7.01
N LYS A 68 -37.87 45.53 -8.12
CA LYS A 68 -39.13 46.25 -8.34
C LYS A 68 -40.05 45.66 -9.44
N ALA A 69 -39.87 44.39 -9.81
CA ALA A 69 -40.77 43.69 -10.75
C ALA A 69 -41.74 42.74 -9.99
N PRO A 70 -43.06 42.77 -10.27
CA PRO A 70 -44.04 42.02 -9.47
C PRO A 70 -44.10 40.54 -9.84
N ALA A 71 -44.20 39.70 -8.81
CA ALA A 71 -44.37 38.26 -8.89
C ALA A 71 -45.83 37.88 -9.20
N ALA A 72 -46.10 37.46 -10.44
CA ALA A 72 -47.35 36.78 -10.79
C ALA A 72 -47.12 35.94 -12.05
N ALA A 73 -46.77 34.65 -11.89
CA ALA A 73 -47.09 33.54 -12.81
C ALA A 73 -46.23 32.28 -12.50
N THR A 74 -46.56 31.54 -11.44
CA THR A 74 -46.21 30.10 -11.33
C THR A 74 -47.10 29.43 -10.29
N ALA A 75 -48.38 29.21 -10.63
CA ALA A 75 -49.32 28.44 -9.82
C ALA A 75 -50.23 27.50 -10.64
N ALA A 76 -49.84 27.12 -11.85
CA ALA A 76 -50.68 26.30 -12.73
C ALA A 76 -49.87 25.27 -13.52
N ALA A 77 -49.42 24.18 -12.87
CA ALA A 77 -48.95 22.96 -13.56
C ALA A 77 -48.82 21.72 -12.66
N ALA A 78 -49.59 21.62 -11.56
CA ALA A 78 -49.49 20.50 -10.63
C ALA A 78 -50.89 19.96 -10.24
N ALA A 79 -51.67 19.54 -11.24
CA ALA A 79 -52.85 18.71 -11.02
C ALA A 79 -53.22 18.04 -12.36
N GLN A 80 -52.98 16.74 -12.46
CA GLN A 80 -53.76 15.73 -13.21
C GLN A 80 -52.90 14.51 -13.57
N ARG A 81 -53.08 13.40 -12.83
CA ARG A 81 -53.40 12.04 -13.33
C ARG A 81 -52.96 10.95 -12.34
N ALA A 82 -53.95 10.44 -11.59
CA ALA A 82 -54.06 9.03 -11.17
C ALA A 82 -54.88 8.30 -12.28
N SER A 83 -54.82 6.99 -12.59
CA SER A 83 -54.57 5.74 -11.84
C SER A 83 -54.29 4.56 -12.85
N PRO A 84 -54.34 3.23 -12.52
CA PRO A 84 -53.28 2.21 -12.74
C PRO A 84 -53.55 1.20 -13.91
N PRO A 85 -52.70 0.15 -14.17
CA PRO A 85 -52.98 -1.22 -13.65
C PRO A 85 -51.81 -2.27 -13.53
N ALA A 86 -52.13 -3.34 -12.78
CA ALA A 86 -51.85 -4.79 -12.99
C ALA A 86 -50.45 -5.46 -12.81
N VAL A 87 -50.37 -6.26 -11.73
CA VAL A 87 -49.98 -7.68 -11.58
C VAL A 87 -49.08 -8.34 -12.63
N ARG A 88 -47.96 -8.92 -12.16
CA ARG A 88 -47.03 -9.79 -12.90
C ARG A 88 -46.90 -11.16 -12.21
N PRO A 89 -46.85 -12.30 -12.94
CA PRO A 89 -46.74 -13.65 -12.39
C PRO A 89 -45.27 -14.09 -12.12
N PRO A 90 -45.03 -15.19 -11.37
CA PRO A 90 -43.71 -15.61 -10.92
C PRO A 90 -42.93 -16.46 -11.94
N LEU A 91 -41.62 -16.49 -11.74
CA LEU A 91 -40.60 -17.19 -12.53
C LEU A 91 -40.67 -18.73 -12.35
N PRO A 92 -40.33 -19.53 -13.38
CA PRO A 92 -40.27 -20.99 -13.24
C PRO A 92 -38.95 -21.48 -12.62
N ALA A 93 -39.08 -22.48 -11.76
CA ALA A 93 -38.00 -23.26 -11.18
C ALA A 93 -37.34 -24.17 -12.22
N PHE A 94 -36.01 -24.25 -12.20
CA PHE A 94 -35.24 -25.25 -12.96
C PHE A 94 -35.04 -26.53 -12.13
N PRO A 95 -35.21 -27.72 -12.73
CA PRO A 95 -35.15 -29.00 -12.02
C PRO A 95 -33.71 -29.53 -11.87
N GLN A 96 -33.51 -30.35 -10.85
CA GLN A 96 -32.34 -31.19 -10.67
C GLN A 96 -32.21 -32.24 -11.78
N PRO A 97 -30.99 -32.71 -12.10
CA PRO A 97 -30.80 -33.98 -12.78
C PRO A 97 -30.13 -35.02 -11.88
N GLY A 98 -30.84 -36.12 -11.65
CA GLY A 98 -30.30 -37.39 -11.20
C GLY A 98 -30.11 -38.38 -12.36
N LEU A 99 -29.12 -39.25 -12.17
CA LEU A 99 -28.87 -40.57 -12.77
C LEU A 99 -28.47 -40.74 -14.25
N LEU A 100 -27.51 -41.68 -14.37
CA LEU A 100 -26.74 -42.17 -15.51
C LEU A 100 -27.58 -43.00 -16.51
N PRO A 101 -27.05 -43.22 -17.73
CA PRO A 101 -26.72 -44.61 -18.09
C PRO A 101 -25.39 -44.80 -18.85
N HIS A 102 -24.94 -46.06 -18.84
CA HIS A 102 -23.70 -46.64 -19.37
C HIS A 102 -23.42 -46.45 -20.88
N GLY A 103 -22.11 -46.46 -21.22
CA GLY A 103 -21.61 -47.02 -22.50
C GLY A 103 -20.35 -46.39 -23.10
N LEU A 104 -19.15 -46.91 -22.73
CA LEU A 104 -17.85 -47.14 -23.44
C LEU A 104 -17.40 -46.25 -24.65
N PRO A 105 -16.08 -46.11 -25.00
CA PRO A 105 -14.93 -46.94 -24.62
C PRO A 105 -13.61 -46.21 -24.19
N ARG A 106 -12.84 -46.99 -23.44
CA ARG A 106 -11.39 -47.01 -23.17
C ARG A 106 -10.46 -46.28 -24.15
N ALA A 107 -9.66 -45.34 -23.62
CA ALA A 107 -8.39 -44.88 -24.21
C ALA A 107 -7.29 -44.86 -23.12
N ALA A 108 -6.09 -45.29 -23.50
CA ALA A 108 -5.02 -45.79 -22.64
C ALA A 108 -4.34 -44.73 -21.75
N ALA A 109 -4.17 -45.06 -20.47
CA ALA A 109 -3.31 -44.34 -19.53
C ALA A 109 -2.07 -45.18 -19.17
N LYS A 110 -0.93 -44.50 -19.12
CA LYS A 110 0.42 -45.01 -18.85
C LYS A 110 0.55 -45.58 -17.42
N PRO A 111 1.44 -46.55 -17.15
CA PRO A 111 1.52 -47.20 -15.84
C PRO A 111 2.14 -46.28 -14.80
N THR A 112 1.34 -45.82 -13.84
CA THR A 112 1.83 -45.31 -12.56
C THR A 112 2.04 -46.49 -11.63
N PHE A 113 3.30 -46.77 -11.28
CA PHE A 113 3.67 -47.72 -10.23
C PHE A 113 3.01 -47.31 -8.91
N ARG A 114 2.07 -48.12 -8.42
CA ARG A 114 1.51 -48.01 -7.07
C ARG A 114 2.08 -49.19 -6.27
N PRO A 115 2.64 -48.98 -5.07
CA PRO A 115 3.08 -50.09 -4.23
C PRO A 115 1.88 -50.96 -3.86
N ALA A 116 2.08 -52.28 -3.83
CA ALA A 116 1.06 -53.25 -3.45
C ALA A 116 0.54 -52.95 -2.03
N ALA A 117 -0.74 -53.17 -1.79
CA ALA A 117 -1.38 -52.90 -0.51
C ALA A 117 -0.82 -53.84 0.57
N LEU A 118 -0.28 -53.26 1.64
CA LEU A 118 0.25 -53.97 2.80
C LEU A 118 -0.87 -54.75 3.48
N ARG A 119 -0.79 -56.09 3.49
CA ARG A 119 -1.75 -56.96 4.17
C ARG A 119 -1.16 -57.33 5.54
N LEU A 120 -1.92 -57.12 6.60
CA LEU A 120 -1.50 -57.34 7.98
C LEU A 120 -2.41 -58.39 8.64
N ASP A 121 -1.85 -59.24 9.50
CA ASP A 121 -2.61 -60.14 10.37
C ASP A 121 -3.26 -59.39 11.55
N ASP A 122 -4.10 -60.07 12.35
CA ASP A 122 -4.78 -59.50 13.53
C ASP A 122 -3.79 -59.00 14.62
N GLN A 123 -2.49 -59.30 14.47
CA GLN A 123 -1.41 -58.85 15.34
C GLN A 123 -0.54 -57.74 14.69
N GLY A 124 -0.93 -57.23 13.52
CA GLY A 124 -0.27 -56.14 12.83
C GLY A 124 1.05 -56.50 12.13
N ARG A 125 1.22 -57.77 11.70
CA ARG A 125 2.42 -58.25 10.98
C ARG A 125 2.12 -58.48 9.50
N GLU A 126 3.08 -58.13 8.64
CA GLU A 126 2.93 -58.18 7.19
C GLU A 126 2.83 -59.63 6.67
N ILE A 127 1.77 -59.91 5.93
CA ILE A 127 1.46 -61.21 5.31
C ILE A 127 1.43 -61.08 3.78
N ASP A 128 1.97 -62.08 3.09
CA ASP A 128 2.00 -62.14 1.63
C ASP A 128 0.62 -62.56 1.05
N GLU A 129 0.46 -62.54 -0.28
CA GLU A 129 -0.80 -62.89 -0.97
C GLU A 129 -1.30 -64.32 -0.66
N PHE A 130 -0.43 -65.19 -0.19
CA PHE A 130 -0.71 -66.57 0.22
C PHE A 130 -0.83 -66.77 1.74
N GLY A 131 -0.86 -65.69 2.53
CA GLY A 131 -1.08 -65.73 3.98
C GLY A 131 0.13 -66.15 4.82
N ASN A 132 1.33 -66.14 4.23
CA ASN A 132 2.59 -66.43 4.94
C ASN A 132 3.24 -65.13 5.44
N LEU A 133 3.86 -65.17 6.62
CA LEU A 133 4.55 -64.03 7.23
C LEU A 133 5.76 -63.60 6.39
N VAL A 134 5.79 -62.32 5.98
CA VAL A 134 6.90 -61.72 5.23
C VAL A 134 7.98 -61.30 6.23
N GLN A 135 9.08 -62.07 6.30
CA GLN A 135 10.23 -61.72 7.13
C GLN A 135 11.12 -60.69 6.42
N THR A 136 10.84 -59.40 6.62
CA THR A 136 11.73 -58.32 6.16
C THR A 136 12.98 -58.29 7.05
N LYS A 137 14.12 -58.76 6.52
CA LYS A 137 15.43 -58.58 7.16
C LYS A 137 15.84 -57.11 7.04
N THR A 138 15.54 -56.32 8.05
CA THR A 138 16.07 -54.96 8.19
C THR A 138 17.55 -55.03 8.59
N GLU A 139 18.46 -54.86 7.63
CA GLU A 139 19.85 -54.54 7.95
C GLU A 139 19.93 -53.10 8.46
N SER A 140 20.27 -52.95 9.73
CA SER A 140 20.39 -51.65 10.39
C SER A 140 21.69 -50.97 9.98
N VAL A 141 21.66 -50.11 8.96
CA VAL A 141 22.78 -49.22 8.67
C VAL A 141 22.78 -48.09 9.71
N THR A 142 23.36 -48.36 10.88
CA THR A 142 23.44 -47.41 12.00
C THR A 142 24.83 -46.80 12.08
N THR A 143 24.94 -45.50 11.79
CA THR A 143 26.15 -44.68 11.97
C THR A 143 26.26 -44.11 13.41
N LEU A 144 25.63 -44.77 14.39
CA LEU A 144 25.52 -44.32 15.78
C LEU A 144 26.44 -45.09 16.76
N LYS A 145 27.64 -45.49 16.31
CA LYS A 145 28.65 -46.16 17.17
C LYS A 145 29.90 -45.32 17.47
N VAL A 146 29.83 -44.00 17.36
CA VAL A 146 30.95 -43.11 17.73
C VAL A 146 30.74 -42.42 19.10
N ASN A 147 29.49 -42.17 19.52
CA ASN A 147 29.22 -41.40 20.74
C ASN A 147 28.92 -42.22 22.00
N GLN A 148 28.68 -43.53 21.89
CA GLN A 148 28.34 -44.37 23.05
C GLN A 148 29.57 -44.81 23.90
N LYS A 149 30.79 -44.80 23.34
CA LYS A 149 32.02 -45.17 24.10
C LYS A 149 32.68 -44.02 24.87
N ARG A 150 32.22 -42.79 24.66
CA ARG A 150 32.83 -41.58 25.24
C ARG A 150 32.66 -41.44 26.76
N PRO A 151 31.50 -41.80 27.38
CA PRO A 151 31.39 -41.79 28.84
C PRO A 151 32.10 -42.98 29.51
N GLU A 152 32.28 -44.11 28.81
CA GLU A 152 33.00 -45.29 29.34
C GLU A 152 34.52 -45.07 29.37
N LEU A 153 35.10 -44.50 28.31
CA LEU A 153 36.53 -44.13 28.25
C LEU A 153 36.90 -43.03 29.25
N ALA A 154 35.96 -42.14 29.58
CA ALA A 154 36.16 -41.09 30.60
C ALA A 154 36.15 -41.65 32.03
N ARG A 155 35.39 -42.73 32.28
CA ARG A 155 35.37 -43.44 33.57
C ARG A 155 36.60 -44.34 33.74
N MET A 156 37.03 -45.06 32.70
CA MET A 156 38.25 -45.89 32.75
C MET A 156 39.54 -45.09 32.95
N ASN A 157 39.59 -43.82 32.52
CA ASN A 157 40.77 -42.96 32.72
C ASN A 157 40.85 -42.29 34.11
N GLN A 158 39.80 -42.37 34.94
CA GLN A 158 39.82 -41.81 36.30
C GLN A 158 40.26 -42.84 37.36
N GLU A 159 40.40 -44.11 36.99
CA GLU A 159 40.64 -45.22 37.93
C GLU A 159 41.90 -46.04 37.57
N ALA A 160 42.94 -45.37 37.06
CA ALA A 160 44.24 -46.00 36.81
C ALA A 160 45.19 -45.76 38.01
N PRO A 161 45.72 -46.82 38.67
CA PRO A 161 46.74 -46.68 39.70
C PRO A 161 48.10 -46.24 39.10
N PRO A 162 48.97 -45.58 39.88
CA PRO A 162 50.26 -45.06 39.39
C PRO A 162 51.24 -46.20 39.04
N PRO A 163 52.10 -46.02 38.01
CA PRO A 163 52.95 -47.10 37.51
C PRO A 163 54.11 -47.43 38.47
N GLU A 164 54.25 -48.71 38.80
CA GLU A 164 55.43 -49.29 39.46
C GLU A 164 56.66 -49.23 38.54
N LYS A 165 57.85 -49.14 39.15
CA LYS A 165 59.13 -49.04 38.45
C LYS A 165 59.49 -50.40 37.83
N PRO A 166 59.96 -50.47 36.57
CA PRO A 166 60.40 -51.74 36.00
C PRO A 166 61.78 -52.13 36.56
N ASP A 167 61.89 -53.37 37.02
CA ASP A 167 63.15 -54.03 37.37
C ASP A 167 64.03 -54.24 36.13
N ARG A 168 65.34 -54.16 36.35
CA ARG A 168 66.39 -54.31 35.33
C ARG A 168 66.44 -55.74 34.79
N PRO A 169 66.43 -55.94 33.46
CA PRO A 169 67.07 -57.09 32.85
C PRO A 169 68.57 -56.81 32.68
N THR A 170 69.38 -57.62 33.36
CA THR A 170 70.83 -57.75 33.18
C THR A 170 71.10 -58.49 31.87
N THR A 171 71.74 -57.83 30.90
CA THR A 171 72.79 -58.34 29.99
C THR A 171 72.92 -57.39 28.79
N GLU A 172 73.94 -56.55 28.78
CA GLU A 172 74.47 -55.92 27.55
C GLU A 172 76.01 -55.96 27.62
N GLU A 173 76.63 -56.68 26.69
CA GLU A 173 78.09 -56.92 26.57
C GLU A 173 78.88 -55.73 26.01
N PHE A 174 78.33 -54.51 26.05
CA PHE A 174 79.06 -53.30 25.65
C PHE A 174 78.58 -52.09 26.47
N PHE A 175 79.17 -51.91 27.65
CA PHE A 175 78.93 -50.77 28.54
C PHE A 175 80.20 -49.94 28.66
N ASP A 176 80.14 -48.65 28.29
CA ASP A 176 81.25 -47.70 28.35
C ASP A 176 81.15 -46.83 29.61
N GLU A 177 82.11 -46.98 30.53
CA GLU A 177 82.17 -46.32 31.84
C GLU A 177 82.50 -44.82 31.76
N GLY A 178 82.85 -44.28 30.57
CA GLY A 178 83.13 -42.86 30.37
C GLY A 178 81.89 -41.95 30.34
N ILE A 179 80.69 -42.53 30.16
CA ILE A 179 79.43 -41.77 30.20
C ILE A 179 78.82 -41.94 31.59
N GLY A 180 79.21 -41.02 32.48
CA GLY A 180 78.69 -40.97 33.85
C GLY A 180 77.17 -41.15 33.91
N PHE A 181 76.75 -41.96 34.89
CA PHE A 181 75.38 -42.38 35.19
C PHE A 181 74.42 -41.19 35.36
N ARG A 182 73.98 -40.54 34.27
CA ARG A 182 72.92 -39.52 34.27
C ARG A 182 71.54 -40.18 34.16
N GLY A 183 71.35 -41.22 34.96
CA GLY A 183 70.18 -42.10 34.95
C GLY A 183 69.23 -41.86 36.12
N MET A 184 68.80 -40.62 36.36
CA MET A 184 67.55 -40.34 37.09
C MET A 184 67.09 -38.90 36.85
N ARG A 185 66.17 -38.74 35.89
CA ARG A 185 65.06 -37.78 35.85
C ARG A 185 64.29 -37.99 34.54
N LYS A 186 63.50 -39.06 34.48
CA LYS A 186 62.50 -39.31 33.41
C LYS A 186 61.29 -38.34 33.50
N LEU A 187 61.40 -37.22 34.22
CA LEU A 187 60.37 -36.19 34.33
C LEU A 187 60.66 -34.95 33.45
N ASP A 188 61.90 -34.74 33.00
CA ASP A 188 62.30 -33.52 32.26
C ASP A 188 62.55 -33.72 30.76
N ARG A 189 62.13 -34.86 30.19
CA ARG A 189 61.99 -34.97 28.73
C ARG A 189 60.60 -34.52 28.34
N ARG A 190 60.49 -33.39 27.61
CA ARG A 190 59.28 -33.06 26.84
C ARG A 190 58.88 -34.31 26.06
N ARG A 191 57.70 -34.85 26.34
CA ARG A 191 57.13 -35.96 25.55
C ARG A 191 57.22 -35.52 24.09
N ARG A 192 57.82 -36.35 23.23
CA ARG A 192 57.79 -36.13 21.77
C ARG A 192 56.31 -36.01 21.41
N ALA A 193 55.93 -34.88 20.82
CA ALA A 193 54.55 -34.60 20.47
C ALA A 193 54.06 -35.69 19.52
N ASN A 194 53.12 -36.50 19.99
CA ASN A 194 52.26 -37.25 19.08
C ASN A 194 51.53 -36.21 18.22
N PHE A 195 51.37 -36.47 16.91
CA PHE A 195 50.63 -35.57 16.02
C PHE A 195 49.20 -35.39 16.58
N GLU A 196 48.92 -34.21 17.13
CA GLU A 196 47.61 -33.85 17.62
C GLU A 196 46.82 -33.29 16.43
N PHE A 197 45.93 -34.11 15.88
CA PHE A 197 45.09 -33.71 14.76
C PHE A 197 44.10 -32.65 15.22
N VAL A 198 44.36 -31.40 14.82
CA VAL A 198 43.47 -30.27 15.06
C VAL A 198 42.27 -30.39 14.12
N ARG A 199 41.06 -30.25 14.68
CA ARG A 199 39.84 -30.31 13.88
C ARG A 199 39.80 -29.14 12.89
N GLU A 200 39.36 -29.43 11.67
CA GLU A 200 39.21 -28.41 10.62
C GLU A 200 38.39 -27.22 11.15
N GLY A 201 38.89 -26.01 10.89
CA GLY A 201 38.27 -24.76 11.33
C GLY A 201 38.61 -24.30 12.76
N GLN A 202 39.39 -25.05 13.56
CA GLN A 202 39.79 -24.57 14.90
C GLN A 202 40.71 -23.33 14.83
N PHE A 203 41.77 -23.38 14.02
CA PHE A 203 42.68 -22.24 13.85
C PHE A 203 42.02 -21.04 13.15
N GLN A 204 41.03 -21.28 12.29
CA GLN A 204 40.25 -20.21 11.67
C GLN A 204 39.42 -19.46 12.73
N LYS A 205 38.77 -20.19 13.65
CA LYS A 205 38.02 -19.59 14.77
C LYS A 205 38.93 -18.86 15.75
N GLU A 206 40.10 -19.41 16.05
CA GLU A 206 41.08 -18.76 16.93
C GLU A 206 41.63 -17.47 16.30
N ALA A 207 41.91 -17.46 15.00
CA ALA A 207 42.34 -16.27 14.27
C ALA A 207 41.25 -15.19 14.20
N GLU A 208 39.98 -15.59 14.02
CA GLU A 208 38.85 -14.67 14.01
C GLU A 208 38.61 -14.04 15.40
N ILE A 209 38.69 -14.84 16.46
CA ILE A 209 38.65 -14.34 17.85
C ILE A 209 39.80 -13.37 18.11
N ALA A 210 41.01 -13.65 17.60
CA ALA A 210 42.17 -12.77 17.75
C ALA A 210 41.98 -11.43 17.02
N ARG A 211 41.41 -11.44 15.80
CA ARG A 211 41.07 -10.22 15.06
C ARG A 211 40.02 -9.38 15.80
N ILE A 212 38.95 -10.01 16.26
CA ILE A 212 37.88 -9.33 17.01
C ILE A 212 38.42 -8.78 18.34
N ARG A 213 39.34 -9.50 19.00
CA ARG A 213 40.00 -9.02 20.22
C ARG A 213 40.89 -7.81 19.95
N GLN A 214 41.54 -7.76 18.78
CA GLN A 214 42.38 -6.65 18.37
C GLN A 214 41.54 -5.41 17.98
N GLU A 215 40.39 -5.61 17.33
CA GLU A 215 39.51 -4.53 16.88
C GLU A 215 38.59 -3.98 17.98
N PHE A 216 38.06 -4.85 18.84
CA PHE A 216 37.00 -4.52 19.81
C PHE A 216 37.35 -4.85 21.27
N GLY A 217 38.60 -5.22 21.54
CA GLY A 217 39.06 -5.56 22.90
C GLY A 217 38.40 -6.81 23.48
N ASP A 218 38.52 -6.98 24.80
CA ASP A 218 37.97 -8.14 25.52
C ASP A 218 36.42 -8.15 25.55
N GLU A 219 35.78 -7.01 25.34
CA GLU A 219 34.32 -6.87 25.30
C GLU A 219 33.70 -7.49 24.05
N GLY A 220 34.31 -7.30 22.87
CA GLY A 220 33.85 -7.91 21.62
C GLY A 220 33.91 -9.44 21.65
N VAL A 221 34.94 -10.01 22.29
CA VAL A 221 35.06 -11.47 22.49
C VAL A 221 33.96 -11.99 23.42
N ARG A 222 33.59 -11.22 24.45
CA ARG A 222 32.51 -11.59 25.38
C ARG A 222 31.15 -11.61 24.69
N GLN A 223 30.87 -10.63 23.83
CA GLN A 223 29.63 -10.58 23.04
C GLN A 223 29.54 -11.72 22.02
N LEU A 224 30.63 -12.02 21.30
CA LEU A 224 30.66 -13.15 20.37
C LEU A 224 30.42 -14.49 21.07
N ARG A 225 31.03 -14.69 22.25
CA ARG A 225 30.81 -15.89 23.06
C ARG A 225 29.37 -15.99 23.58
N ALA A 226 28.77 -14.87 23.99
CA ALA A 226 27.37 -14.84 24.41
C ALA A 226 26.43 -15.22 23.26
N ARG A 227 26.63 -14.63 22.08
CA ARG A 227 25.87 -14.96 20.87
C ARG A 227 26.06 -16.43 20.45
N GLN A 228 27.28 -16.95 20.47
CA GLN A 228 27.52 -18.37 20.18
C GLN A 228 26.86 -19.30 21.23
N GLN A 229 26.75 -18.87 22.49
CA GLN A 229 26.03 -19.62 23.52
C GLN A 229 24.52 -19.59 23.28
N GLU A 230 23.97 -18.46 22.85
CA GLU A 230 22.56 -18.34 22.47
C GLU A 230 22.24 -19.18 21.23
N GLU A 231 23.06 -19.12 20.18
CA GLU A 231 22.94 -19.97 18.99
C GLU A 231 23.04 -21.46 19.34
N LYS A 232 23.93 -21.84 20.27
CA LYS A 232 24.02 -23.23 20.78
C LYS A 232 22.80 -23.62 21.61
N ARG A 233 22.23 -22.72 22.41
CA ARG A 233 21.01 -22.96 23.18
C ARG A 233 19.80 -23.09 22.26
N ALA A 234 19.69 -22.23 21.25
CA ALA A 234 18.68 -22.29 20.21
C ALA A 234 18.81 -23.56 19.36
N ALA A 235 20.04 -23.95 18.98
CA ALA A 235 20.29 -25.21 18.29
C ALA A 235 19.97 -26.42 19.17
N ALA A 236 20.30 -26.39 20.47
CA ALA A 236 19.95 -27.44 21.42
C ALA A 236 18.43 -27.56 21.66
N GLN A 237 17.70 -26.43 21.64
CA GLN A 237 16.24 -26.40 21.67
C GLN A 237 15.63 -26.88 20.34
N ALA A 238 16.29 -26.65 19.21
CA ALA A 238 15.88 -27.14 17.91
C ALA A 238 16.16 -28.66 17.72
N THR A 239 17.12 -29.23 18.46
CA THR A 239 17.40 -30.67 18.52
C THR A 239 16.57 -31.39 19.58
N VAL A 240 15.33 -30.97 19.81
CA VAL A 240 14.32 -31.84 20.41
C VAL A 240 13.71 -32.64 19.27
N ASP A 241 14.12 -33.91 19.15
CA ASP A 241 13.66 -34.84 18.12
C ASP A 241 12.12 -34.85 18.02
N ALA A 242 11.59 -34.51 16.85
CA ALA A 242 10.15 -34.52 16.54
C ALA A 242 9.48 -35.90 16.73
N ASN A 243 10.26 -36.96 16.94
CA ASN A 243 9.81 -38.34 17.15
C ASN A 243 9.79 -38.78 18.62
N LEU A 244 10.21 -37.92 19.57
CA LEU A 244 10.24 -38.22 21.01
C LEU A 244 9.06 -37.58 21.77
N ILE A 245 7.92 -37.44 21.10
CA ILE A 245 6.65 -37.15 21.78
C ILE A 245 6.18 -38.46 22.45
N PRO A 246 6.10 -38.55 23.79
CA PRO A 246 5.51 -39.71 24.43
C PRO A 246 4.02 -39.76 24.09
N LEU A 247 3.66 -40.63 23.17
CA LEU A 247 2.28 -41.04 22.94
C LEU A 247 1.78 -41.70 24.24
N GLY A 248 1.09 -40.94 25.09
CA GLY A 248 0.38 -41.50 26.25
C GLY A 248 0.51 -40.77 27.59
N ALA A 249 1.15 -39.61 27.69
CA ALA A 249 1.12 -38.83 28.92
C ALA A 249 1.04 -37.32 28.65
N ARG A 250 -0.18 -36.82 28.40
CA ARG A 250 -0.48 -35.40 28.58
C ARG A 250 -0.34 -35.06 30.06
N LYS A 251 0.85 -34.64 30.49
CA LYS A 251 0.97 -33.78 31.66
C LYS A 251 0.39 -32.43 31.27
N VAL A 252 -0.75 -32.10 31.89
CA VAL A 252 -1.26 -30.75 31.98
C VAL A 252 -0.18 -29.91 32.67
N GLY A 253 0.51 -29.10 31.89
CA GLY A 253 1.48 -28.12 32.35
C GLY A 253 1.28 -26.87 31.52
N GLU A 254 0.81 -25.82 32.18
CA GLU A 254 0.63 -24.47 31.65
C GLU A 254 1.93 -23.96 31.01
N GLU A 255 1.98 -23.89 29.69
CA GLU A 255 2.84 -22.92 29.00
C GLU A 255 1.94 -22.07 28.10
N ALA A 256 1.84 -20.82 28.51
CA ALA A 256 0.91 -19.81 28.02
C ALA A 256 1.18 -19.44 26.56
N GLY A 257 0.41 -20.01 25.65
CA GLY A 257 -0.19 -19.17 24.60
C GLY A 257 -1.00 -18.05 25.26
N PRO A 258 -1.39 -16.98 24.53
CA PRO A 258 -2.43 -16.09 25.04
C PRO A 258 -3.55 -17.00 25.53
N PRO A 259 -4.03 -16.88 26.78
CA PRO A 259 -5.07 -17.75 27.27
C PRO A 259 -6.17 -17.70 26.22
N THR A 260 -6.46 -18.83 25.57
CA THR A 260 -7.79 -19.00 24.99
C THR A 260 -8.70 -18.56 26.11
N PRO A 261 -9.51 -17.49 25.92
CA PRO A 261 -10.46 -17.09 26.96
C PRO A 261 -11.11 -18.40 27.37
N ALA A 262 -11.05 -18.71 28.68
CA ALA A 262 -11.63 -19.93 29.22
C ALA A 262 -12.96 -20.06 28.51
N GLN A 263 -13.11 -21.08 27.65
CA GLN A 263 -14.34 -21.23 26.89
C GLN A 263 -15.39 -21.32 27.98
N ASP A 264 -16.20 -20.26 28.12
CA ASP A 264 -17.26 -20.24 29.11
C ASP A 264 -17.96 -21.59 28.95
N ALA A 265 -18.07 -22.34 30.06
CA ALA A 265 -18.51 -23.73 30.02
C ALA A 265 -19.74 -23.79 29.11
N ILE A 266 -19.65 -24.56 28.01
CA ILE A 266 -20.65 -24.55 26.94
C ILE A 266 -22.02 -24.69 27.63
N PRO A 267 -22.85 -23.64 27.60
CA PRO A 267 -24.13 -23.67 28.29
C PRO A 267 -24.93 -24.86 27.79
N GLU A 268 -25.54 -25.63 28.71
CA GLU A 268 -26.36 -26.77 28.32
C GLU A 268 -27.56 -26.35 27.46
N VAL A 269 -28.02 -25.10 27.63
CA VAL A 269 -29.12 -24.48 26.90
C VAL A 269 -28.63 -23.22 26.21
N GLU A 270 -28.96 -23.07 24.92
CA GLU A 270 -28.62 -21.87 24.18
C GLU A 270 -29.42 -20.65 24.71
N TRP A 271 -28.81 -19.47 24.71
CA TRP A 271 -29.36 -18.27 25.36
C TRP A 271 -30.73 -17.81 24.83
N TRP A 272 -31.09 -18.18 23.60
CA TRP A 272 -32.38 -17.88 22.99
C TRP A 272 -33.48 -18.84 23.45
N ASP A 273 -33.16 -20.11 23.69
CA ASP A 273 -34.08 -21.14 24.18
C ASP A 273 -34.35 -21.02 25.68
N ALA A 274 -33.37 -20.60 26.46
CA ALA A 274 -33.48 -20.46 27.92
C ALA A 274 -34.68 -19.60 28.36
N ARG A 275 -35.14 -18.70 27.50
CA ARG A 275 -36.31 -17.85 27.76
C ARG A 275 -37.63 -18.56 27.51
N ILE A 276 -37.67 -19.58 26.66
CA ILE A 276 -38.89 -20.27 26.20
C ILE A 276 -39.14 -21.54 27.02
N LEU A 277 -38.09 -22.18 27.52
CA LEU A 277 -38.18 -23.39 28.32
C LEU A 277 -38.80 -23.13 29.71
N VAL A 278 -39.46 -24.17 30.24
CA VAL A 278 -39.93 -24.20 31.64
C VAL A 278 -38.75 -24.27 32.61
N HIS A 279 -37.70 -25.02 32.25
CA HIS A 279 -36.43 -25.11 32.96
C HIS A 279 -35.31 -24.44 32.13
N PRO A 280 -34.83 -23.25 32.53
CA PRO A 280 -33.84 -22.49 31.76
C PRO A 280 -32.44 -23.12 31.68
N GLU A 281 -32.16 -24.13 32.51
CA GLU A 281 -30.81 -24.65 32.74
C GLU A 281 -30.53 -25.97 32.00
N SER A 282 -31.54 -26.69 31.51
CA SER A 282 -31.32 -27.96 30.82
C SER A 282 -32.41 -28.28 29.81
N TYR A 283 -31.99 -28.88 28.69
CA TYR A 283 -32.90 -29.47 27.71
C TYR A 283 -33.46 -30.84 28.16
N ALA A 284 -33.07 -31.37 29.32
CA ALA A 284 -33.59 -32.63 29.84
C ALA A 284 -34.84 -32.40 30.71
N ALA A 285 -36.02 -32.82 30.24
CA ALA A 285 -37.22 -32.87 31.08
C ALA A 285 -37.26 -34.13 31.94
N PRO A 286 -37.78 -34.08 33.19
CA PRO A 286 -38.16 -35.27 33.92
C PRO A 286 -39.35 -35.94 33.20
N MET A 287 -39.29 -37.26 33.11
CA MET A 287 -40.07 -38.18 32.26
C MET A 287 -41.61 -38.17 32.43
N GLU A 288 -42.17 -37.20 33.16
CA GLU A 288 -43.58 -37.20 33.63
C GLU A 288 -44.35 -35.89 33.35
N SER A 289 -43.72 -34.87 32.77
CA SER A 289 -44.40 -33.63 32.36
C SER A 289 -44.30 -33.40 30.85
N ASP A 290 -45.42 -33.54 30.15
CA ASP A 290 -45.57 -33.31 28.69
C ASP A 290 -45.27 -31.87 28.23
N ARG A 291 -45.00 -30.93 29.16
CA ARG A 291 -44.80 -29.51 28.87
C ARG A 291 -43.35 -29.09 29.05
N TYR A 292 -42.61 -29.17 27.97
CA TYR A 292 -41.23 -28.70 27.85
C TYR A 292 -41.13 -27.18 27.66
N ILE A 293 -42.17 -26.61 27.05
CA ILE A 293 -42.23 -25.24 26.58
C ILE A 293 -43.16 -24.45 27.49
N ASN A 294 -42.73 -23.26 27.91
CA ASN A 294 -43.57 -22.33 28.65
C ASN A 294 -44.55 -21.65 27.70
N GLU A 295 -45.76 -22.23 27.58
CA GLU A 295 -46.84 -21.78 26.69
C GLU A 295 -47.29 -20.33 27.01
N ASP A 296 -47.09 -19.83 28.23
CA ASP A 296 -47.46 -18.46 28.62
C ASP A 296 -46.59 -17.39 27.93
N LYS A 297 -45.39 -17.76 27.47
CA LYS A 297 -44.46 -16.87 26.78
C LYS A 297 -44.61 -16.88 25.27
N ILE A 298 -45.30 -17.89 24.72
CA ILE A 298 -45.55 -17.99 23.28
C ILE A 298 -46.96 -17.49 23.01
N THR A 299 -47.05 -16.36 22.32
CA THR A 299 -48.33 -15.78 21.93
C THR A 299 -48.53 -15.89 20.42
N ILE A 300 -49.78 -15.75 19.97
CA ILE A 300 -50.13 -15.71 18.54
C ILE A 300 -49.65 -14.42 17.83
N TYR A 301 -49.11 -13.46 18.58
CA TYR A 301 -48.69 -12.16 18.06
C TYR A 301 -47.29 -12.26 17.46
N VAL A 302 -47.15 -11.77 16.22
CA VAL A 302 -45.87 -11.69 15.52
C VAL A 302 -45.36 -10.26 15.62
N GLU A 303 -44.26 -10.08 16.34
CA GLU A 303 -43.55 -8.79 16.38
C GLU A 303 -42.87 -8.54 15.04
N HIS A 304 -43.11 -7.36 14.46
CA HIS A 304 -42.34 -6.89 13.32
C HIS A 304 -41.12 -6.16 13.88
N PRO A 305 -39.89 -6.58 13.55
CA PRO A 305 -38.69 -5.94 14.08
C PRO A 305 -38.68 -4.46 13.71
N VAL A 306 -38.10 -3.64 14.58
CA VAL A 306 -37.98 -2.20 14.34
C VAL A 306 -37.28 -1.98 12.99
N PRO A 307 -37.90 -1.26 12.03
CA PRO A 307 -37.24 -0.91 10.79
C PRO A 307 -35.97 -0.10 11.11
N LEU A 308 -34.80 -0.66 10.80
CA LEU A 308 -33.54 0.04 10.91
C LEU A 308 -33.30 0.81 9.62
N ASP A 309 -32.98 2.10 9.75
CA ASP A 309 -32.50 2.88 8.61
C ASP A 309 -31.19 2.27 8.08
N PRO A 310 -30.94 2.34 6.76
CA PRO A 310 -29.69 1.84 6.21
C PRO A 310 -28.49 2.55 6.88
N PRO A 311 -27.40 1.82 7.18
CA PRO A 311 -26.26 2.36 7.92
C PRO A 311 -25.54 3.48 7.16
N VAL A 312 -25.75 3.56 5.85
CA VAL A 312 -25.34 4.69 5.01
C VAL A 312 -26.62 5.45 4.70
N ALA A 313 -26.74 6.66 5.24
CA ALA A 313 -27.84 7.56 4.90
C ALA A 313 -27.93 7.67 3.38
N GLU A 314 -29.12 7.44 2.81
CA GLU A 314 -29.36 7.60 1.38
C GLU A 314 -29.02 9.05 1.02
N THR A 315 -27.84 9.26 0.45
CA THR A 315 -27.47 10.56 -0.06
C THR A 315 -28.52 10.93 -1.12
N PRO A 316 -29.10 12.14 -1.06
CA PRO A 316 -30.05 12.55 -2.08
C PRO A 316 -29.37 12.39 -3.43
N ALA A 317 -29.98 11.57 -4.30
CA ALA A 317 -29.38 11.22 -5.57
C ALA A 317 -28.91 12.50 -6.27
N PRO A 318 -27.62 12.57 -6.66
CA PRO A 318 -27.07 13.80 -7.21
C PRO A 318 -27.94 14.23 -8.41
N PRO A 319 -28.26 15.54 -8.54
CA PRO A 319 -29.15 16.01 -9.58
C PRO A 319 -28.59 15.57 -10.93
N MET A 320 -29.42 14.87 -11.72
CA MET A 320 -28.99 14.36 -13.02
C MET A 320 -28.48 15.52 -13.88
N PRO A 321 -27.24 15.47 -14.38
CA PRO A 321 -26.70 16.55 -15.18
C PRO A 321 -27.48 16.64 -16.50
N LEU A 322 -28.15 17.77 -16.74
CA LEU A 322 -28.87 18.00 -17.98
C LEU A 322 -27.89 18.09 -19.17
N MET A 323 -27.83 17.01 -19.96
CA MET A 323 -26.98 16.95 -21.13
C MET A 323 -27.70 17.57 -22.33
N LEU A 324 -27.21 18.72 -22.78
CA LEU A 324 -27.72 19.38 -23.97
C LEU A 324 -27.18 18.74 -25.26
N THR A 325 -28.03 18.59 -26.26
CA THR A 325 -27.66 18.18 -27.61
C THR A 325 -26.78 19.24 -28.29
N ALA A 326 -26.04 18.88 -29.33
CA ALA A 326 -25.22 19.83 -30.09
C ALA A 326 -26.06 20.96 -30.73
N LYS A 327 -27.30 20.65 -31.15
CA LYS A 327 -28.24 21.62 -31.73
C LYS A 327 -28.70 22.63 -30.67
N GLU A 328 -29.04 22.17 -29.48
CA GLU A 328 -29.43 23.05 -28.36
C GLU A 328 -28.26 23.90 -27.88
N LYS A 329 -27.05 23.33 -27.77
CA LYS A 329 -25.83 24.10 -27.47
C LYS A 329 -25.60 25.21 -28.50
N LYS A 330 -25.80 24.93 -29.79
CA LYS A 330 -25.70 25.93 -30.87
C LYS A 330 -26.79 27.00 -30.74
N LYS A 331 -28.03 26.61 -30.42
CA LYS A 331 -29.17 27.52 -30.21
C LYS A 331 -28.92 28.47 -29.03
N ILE A 332 -28.55 27.94 -27.87
CA ILE A 332 -28.24 28.73 -26.66
C ILE A 332 -27.05 29.66 -26.92
N ARG A 333 -25.99 29.17 -27.60
CA ARG A 333 -24.84 30.02 -27.95
C ARG A 333 -25.23 31.17 -28.88
N LYS A 334 -26.11 30.91 -29.85
CA LYS A 334 -26.62 31.93 -30.78
C LYS A 334 -27.47 32.97 -30.05
N GLN A 335 -28.46 32.54 -29.26
CA GLN A 335 -29.30 33.43 -28.46
C GLN A 335 -28.47 34.29 -27.49
N ARG A 336 -27.52 33.71 -26.75
CA ARG A 336 -26.61 34.46 -25.85
C ARG A 336 -25.63 35.39 -26.58
N ARG A 337 -25.41 35.23 -27.89
CA ARG A 337 -24.62 36.18 -28.68
C ARG A 337 -25.50 37.32 -29.16
N GLU A 338 -26.68 37.01 -29.68
CA GLU A 338 -27.69 37.99 -30.10
C GLU A 338 -28.11 38.89 -28.95
N GLU A 339 -28.40 38.33 -27.78
CA GLU A 339 -28.76 39.08 -26.57
C GLU A 339 -27.63 40.04 -26.16
N ARG A 340 -26.38 39.57 -26.13
CA ARG A 340 -25.21 40.38 -25.76
C ARG A 340 -24.91 41.48 -26.80
N GLU A 341 -25.19 41.21 -28.08
CA GLU A 341 -25.06 42.20 -29.16
C GLU A 341 -26.18 43.24 -29.11
N LYS A 342 -27.43 42.82 -28.85
CA LYS A 342 -28.58 43.72 -28.64
C LYS A 342 -28.35 44.62 -27.44
N GLU A 343 -27.96 44.05 -26.29
CA GLU A 343 -27.60 44.81 -25.09
C GLU A 343 -26.50 45.84 -25.40
N ARG A 344 -25.43 45.43 -26.10
CA ARG A 344 -24.38 46.37 -26.53
C ARG A 344 -24.90 47.49 -27.44
N GLN A 345 -25.75 47.17 -28.41
CA GLN A 345 -26.34 48.17 -29.31
C GLN A 345 -27.26 49.13 -28.57
N ASP A 346 -28.05 48.63 -27.63
CA ASP A 346 -28.95 49.43 -26.81
C ASP A 346 -28.15 50.36 -25.88
N LEU A 347 -27.02 49.90 -25.31
CA LEU A 347 -26.09 50.76 -24.56
C LEU A 347 -25.48 51.88 -25.44
N ILE A 348 -25.15 51.57 -26.70
CA ILE A 348 -24.65 52.58 -27.65
C ILE A 348 -25.76 53.57 -28.01
N ARG A 349 -26.99 53.09 -28.25
CA ARG A 349 -28.15 53.95 -28.55
C ARG A 349 -28.49 54.88 -27.39
N GLN A 350 -28.29 54.42 -26.16
CA GLN A 350 -28.43 55.23 -24.94
C GLN A 350 -27.25 56.18 -24.71
N GLY A 351 -26.18 56.11 -25.51
CA GLY A 351 -24.98 56.94 -25.39
C GLY A 351 -24.07 56.58 -24.22
N LEU A 352 -24.31 55.46 -23.53
CA LEU A 352 -23.48 55.01 -22.41
C LEU A 352 -22.16 54.39 -22.88
N LEU A 353 -22.12 53.91 -24.12
CA LEU A 353 -20.95 53.28 -24.72
C LEU A 353 -20.70 53.86 -26.10
N GLU A 354 -19.47 54.31 -26.36
CA GLU A 354 -19.12 54.86 -27.66
C GLU A 354 -19.12 53.77 -28.75
N PRO A 355 -19.55 54.10 -29.98
CA PRO A 355 -19.43 53.18 -31.11
C PRO A 355 -17.99 52.69 -31.27
N PRO A 356 -17.76 51.37 -31.44
CA PRO A 356 -16.41 50.85 -31.56
C PRO A 356 -15.73 51.36 -32.84
N LYS A 357 -14.51 51.91 -32.70
CA LYS A 357 -13.68 52.36 -33.83
C LYS A 357 -13.43 51.23 -34.84
N PRO A 358 -13.30 51.53 -36.15
CA PRO A 358 -13.12 50.52 -37.19
C PRO A 358 -11.84 49.71 -36.98
N LYS A 359 -11.91 48.40 -37.26
CA LYS A 359 -10.80 47.48 -37.03
C LYS A 359 -9.77 47.60 -38.16
N VAL A 360 -8.75 48.44 -38.00
CA VAL A 360 -7.62 48.54 -38.95
C VAL A 360 -6.61 47.41 -38.72
N LYS A 361 -6.00 46.90 -39.80
CA LYS A 361 -4.88 45.96 -39.80
C LYS A 361 -3.81 46.53 -40.75
N LEU A 362 -2.55 46.16 -40.60
CA LEU A 362 -1.48 46.56 -41.54
C LEU A 362 -1.87 46.26 -43.01
N SER A 363 -2.44 45.08 -43.27
CA SER A 363 -2.93 44.71 -44.61
C SER A 363 -4.15 45.49 -45.11
N ASN A 364 -4.94 46.07 -44.21
CA ASN A 364 -6.14 46.85 -44.54
C ASN A 364 -5.92 48.37 -44.38
N MET A 365 -4.70 48.79 -44.05
CA MET A 365 -4.36 50.17 -43.73
C MET A 365 -4.58 51.08 -44.94
N MET A 366 -3.96 50.76 -46.09
CA MET A 366 -4.08 51.58 -47.31
C MET A 366 -5.51 51.64 -47.85
N ARG A 367 -6.35 50.65 -47.56
CA ARG A 367 -7.75 50.62 -47.99
C ARG A 367 -8.66 51.46 -47.09
N VAL A 368 -8.37 51.53 -45.79
CA VAL A 368 -9.23 52.22 -44.80
C VAL A 368 -8.77 53.65 -44.52
N LEU A 369 -7.46 53.88 -44.49
CA LEU A 369 -6.84 55.16 -44.17
C LEU A 369 -6.01 55.68 -45.36
N GLY A 370 -6.42 55.38 -46.60
CA GLY A 370 -5.61 55.66 -47.80
C GLY A 370 -5.18 57.12 -47.94
N SER A 371 -6.08 58.08 -47.67
CA SER A 371 -5.80 59.52 -47.75
C SER A 371 -4.82 60.01 -46.67
N GLU A 372 -4.90 59.46 -45.44
CA GLU A 372 -3.95 59.76 -44.36
C GLU A 372 -2.62 59.02 -44.54
N ALA A 373 -2.66 57.78 -45.02
CA ALA A 373 -1.49 56.94 -45.21
C ALA A 373 -0.59 57.45 -46.36
N THR A 374 -1.15 58.17 -47.34
CA THR A 374 -0.36 58.85 -48.39
C THR A 374 0.35 60.10 -47.89
N ALA A 375 -0.17 60.75 -46.86
CA ALA A 375 0.45 61.95 -46.28
C ALA A 375 1.63 61.56 -45.37
N ASP A 376 1.39 60.67 -44.39
CA ASP A 376 2.40 60.22 -43.43
C ASP A 376 2.35 58.69 -43.20
N PRO A 377 3.01 57.88 -44.04
CA PRO A 377 2.89 56.41 -43.98
C PRO A 377 3.41 55.82 -42.66
N THR A 378 4.49 56.37 -42.11
CA THR A 378 5.11 55.87 -40.87
C THR A 378 4.26 56.17 -39.63
N ALA A 379 3.62 57.34 -39.57
CA ALA A 379 2.77 57.73 -38.45
C ALA A 379 1.49 56.88 -38.41
N VAL A 380 0.85 56.67 -39.57
CA VAL A 380 -0.34 55.83 -39.69
C VAL A 380 0.01 54.36 -39.42
N GLU A 381 1.17 53.88 -39.87
CA GLU A 381 1.64 52.53 -39.53
C GLU A 381 1.83 52.36 -38.02
N ALA A 382 2.49 53.32 -37.35
CA ALA A 382 2.71 53.29 -35.91
C ALA A 382 1.39 53.27 -35.13
N GLN A 383 0.40 54.09 -35.53
CA GLN A 383 -0.94 54.08 -34.93
C GLN A 383 -1.66 52.74 -35.15
N VAL A 384 -1.57 52.15 -36.33
CA VAL A 384 -2.19 50.83 -36.61
C VAL A 384 -1.50 49.72 -35.83
N ARG A 385 -0.17 49.77 -35.67
CA ARG A 385 0.59 48.86 -34.81
C ARG A 385 0.20 49.02 -33.34
N GLN A 386 0.08 50.25 -32.84
CA GLN A 386 -0.41 50.52 -31.48
C GLN A 386 -1.83 49.98 -31.29
N GLN A 387 -2.76 50.23 -32.21
CA GLN A 387 -4.11 49.65 -32.14
C GLN A 387 -4.11 48.11 -32.23
N MET A 388 -3.16 47.51 -32.96
CA MET A 388 -2.96 46.05 -32.97
C MET A 388 -2.46 45.55 -31.62
N GLU A 389 -1.49 46.25 -31.04
CA GLU A 389 -0.91 45.95 -29.74
C GLU A 389 -1.94 46.12 -28.63
N ASP A 390 -2.67 47.23 -28.57
CA ASP A 390 -3.75 47.47 -27.61
C ASP A 390 -4.81 46.35 -27.66
N ARG A 391 -5.12 45.83 -28.86
CA ARG A 391 -6.03 44.68 -29.02
C ARG A 391 -5.42 43.37 -28.52
N ALA A 392 -4.12 43.17 -28.73
CA ALA A 392 -3.39 42.02 -28.24
C ALA A 392 -3.30 42.05 -26.70
N GLN A 393 -2.86 43.18 -26.14
CA GLN A 393 -2.82 43.44 -24.70
C GLN A 393 -4.21 43.29 -24.08
N ALA A 394 -5.25 43.93 -24.61
CA ALA A 394 -6.61 43.76 -24.08
C ALA A 394 -7.16 42.32 -24.19
N HIS A 395 -6.64 41.49 -25.10
CA HIS A 395 -6.94 40.06 -25.14
C HIS A 395 -6.16 39.30 -24.07
N GLU A 396 -4.87 39.58 -23.92
CA GLU A 396 -4.01 39.01 -22.88
C GLU A 396 -4.49 39.38 -21.48
N ASP A 397 -4.79 40.64 -21.21
CA ASP A 397 -5.37 41.14 -19.96
C ASP A 397 -6.67 40.43 -19.63
N ARG A 398 -7.54 40.21 -20.63
CA ARG A 398 -8.78 39.46 -20.44
C ARG A 398 -8.52 37.98 -20.11
N ASN A 399 -7.45 37.40 -20.64
CA ASN A 399 -7.06 36.02 -20.34
C ASN A 399 -6.38 35.91 -18.97
N LEU A 400 -5.54 36.89 -18.62
CA LEU A 400 -4.90 37.01 -17.31
C LEU A 400 -5.96 37.20 -16.21
N ALA A 401 -6.93 38.08 -16.42
CA ALA A 401 -8.05 38.28 -15.48
C ALA A 401 -8.93 37.02 -15.33
N ARG A 402 -9.03 36.16 -16.35
CA ARG A 402 -9.75 34.87 -16.29
C ARG A 402 -8.90 33.72 -15.76
N LYS A 403 -7.58 33.86 -15.74
CA LYS A 403 -6.66 32.81 -15.33
C LYS A 403 -6.77 32.67 -13.81
N LEU A 404 -7.29 31.54 -13.36
CA LEU A 404 -7.38 31.25 -11.92
C LEU A 404 -6.03 31.48 -11.26
N THR A 405 -6.08 32.09 -10.09
CA THR A 405 -4.88 32.25 -9.25
C THR A 405 -4.32 30.87 -8.89
N PRO A 406 -3.01 30.74 -8.63
CA PRO A 406 -2.44 29.44 -8.23
C PRO A 406 -3.15 28.83 -7.01
N ALA A 407 -3.64 29.67 -6.08
CA ALA A 407 -4.43 29.24 -4.94
C ALA A 407 -5.80 28.67 -5.36
N GLU A 408 -6.58 29.39 -6.17
CA GLU A 408 -7.86 28.91 -6.70
C GLU A 408 -7.71 27.62 -7.53
N LYS A 409 -6.60 27.47 -8.25
CA LYS A 409 -6.29 26.23 -8.97
C LYS A 409 -6.08 25.05 -8.03
N LYS A 410 -5.36 25.26 -6.91
CA LYS A 410 -5.16 24.24 -5.89
C LYS A 410 -6.49 23.86 -5.24
N GLU A 411 -7.32 24.83 -4.87
CA GLU A 411 -8.65 24.61 -4.31
C GLU A 411 -9.56 23.84 -5.28
N LYS A 412 -9.61 24.27 -6.55
CA LYS A 412 -10.37 23.57 -7.60
C LYS A 412 -9.88 22.13 -7.83
N LYS A 413 -8.57 21.88 -7.69
CA LYS A 413 -7.98 20.53 -7.77
C LYS A 413 -8.36 19.69 -6.55
N LEU A 414 -8.29 20.25 -5.35
CA LEU A 414 -8.70 19.60 -4.10
C LEU A 414 -10.18 19.24 -4.14
N LYS A 415 -11.05 20.18 -4.51
CA LYS A 415 -12.49 19.99 -4.71
C LYS A 415 -12.81 18.90 -5.75
N LYS A 416 -11.99 18.75 -6.79
CA LYS A 416 -12.13 17.66 -7.79
C LYS A 416 -11.72 16.29 -7.24
N LEU A 417 -10.73 16.23 -6.35
CA LEU A 417 -10.21 15.01 -5.74
C LEU A 417 -11.09 14.52 -4.61
N VAL A 418 -11.39 15.42 -3.66
CA VAL A 418 -12.16 15.14 -2.45
C VAL A 418 -13.66 15.11 -2.74
N GLY A 419 -14.13 15.83 -3.78
CA GLY A 419 -15.55 16.01 -4.10
C GLY A 419 -16.19 17.11 -3.24
N GLU A 420 -17.21 17.78 -3.78
CA GLU A 420 -18.22 18.44 -2.93
C GLU A 420 -19.26 17.38 -2.60
N ALA A 421 -19.57 17.19 -1.31
CA ALA A 421 -20.53 16.22 -0.80
C ALA A 421 -20.15 14.73 -1.00
N ASN A 422 -18.99 14.32 -0.45
CA ASN A 422 -18.72 12.93 -0.09
C ASN A 422 -18.99 12.68 1.41
N GLU A 423 -19.95 13.41 1.98
CA GLU A 423 -20.32 13.27 3.40
C GLU A 423 -21.11 11.99 3.68
N GLY A 424 -21.48 11.23 2.63
CA GLY A 424 -22.15 9.92 2.74
C GLY A 424 -21.59 8.82 1.82
N ASP A 425 -20.51 9.06 1.08
CA ASP A 425 -19.84 7.98 0.35
C ASP A 425 -18.98 7.19 1.34
N ALA A 426 -19.42 5.97 1.62
CA ALA A 426 -18.71 5.06 2.52
C ALA A 426 -17.24 4.92 2.06
N PRO A 427 -16.26 5.10 2.96
CA PRO A 427 -14.85 5.10 2.59
C PRO A 427 -14.47 3.77 1.96
N GLN A 428 -13.70 3.84 0.87
CA GLN A 428 -13.15 2.65 0.25
C GLN A 428 -11.76 2.39 0.80
N VAL A 429 -11.44 1.13 1.04
CA VAL A 429 -10.15 0.65 1.54
C VAL A 429 -9.53 -0.27 0.51
N ALA A 430 -8.22 -0.18 0.36
CA ALA A 430 -7.42 -1.12 -0.43
C ALA A 430 -6.22 -1.58 0.40
N LEU A 431 -5.93 -2.89 0.29
CA LEU A 431 -4.80 -3.55 0.93
C LEU A 431 -3.81 -3.97 -0.15
N TYR A 432 -2.57 -3.51 -0.04
CA TYR A 432 -1.48 -3.94 -0.91
C TYR A 432 -0.45 -4.72 -0.12
N LYS A 433 -0.06 -5.88 -0.65
CA LYS A 433 1.03 -6.69 -0.14
C LYS A 433 2.26 -6.44 -0.99
N ILE A 434 3.37 -6.12 -0.35
CA ILE A 434 4.66 -5.87 -0.97
C ILE A 434 5.68 -6.76 -0.25
N MET A 435 6.56 -7.43 -0.98
CA MET A 435 7.53 -8.33 -0.34
C MET A 435 8.62 -7.53 0.39
N ASP A 436 9.20 -6.54 -0.28
CA ASP A 436 10.21 -5.66 0.30
C ASP A 436 9.90 -4.19 0.04
N LEU A 437 9.94 -3.38 1.09
CA LEU A 437 9.72 -1.94 1.03
C LEU A 437 10.87 -1.15 1.65
N SER A 438 12.09 -1.70 1.65
CA SER A 438 13.28 -1.06 2.21
C SER A 438 13.74 0.17 1.42
N ASN A 439 13.43 0.24 0.11
CA ASN A 439 13.82 1.36 -0.74
C ASN A 439 13.10 2.68 -0.34
N ARG A 440 13.89 3.68 0.09
CA ARG A 440 13.39 5.01 0.49
C ARG A 440 12.61 5.75 -0.60
N GLN A 441 12.97 5.56 -1.88
CA GLN A 441 12.22 6.18 -2.97
C GLN A 441 10.82 5.57 -3.10
N HIS A 442 10.69 4.26 -2.94
CA HIS A 442 9.39 3.58 -2.95
C HIS A 442 8.56 4.02 -1.76
N GLN A 443 9.13 4.00 -0.55
CA GLN A 443 8.47 4.53 0.66
C GLN A 443 7.97 5.97 0.48
N PHE A 444 8.80 6.86 -0.08
CA PHE A 444 8.42 8.25 -0.35
C PHE A 444 7.30 8.35 -1.37
N LYS A 445 7.38 7.61 -2.49
CA LYS A 445 6.33 7.59 -3.52
C LYS A 445 5.00 7.12 -2.93
N VAL A 446 5.00 6.01 -2.19
CA VAL A 446 3.81 5.45 -1.52
C VAL A 446 3.20 6.49 -0.57
N LYS A 447 3.99 7.00 0.37
CA LYS A 447 3.54 7.97 1.39
C LYS A 447 3.06 9.30 0.81
N MET A 448 3.85 9.93 -0.05
CA MET A 448 3.51 11.25 -0.60
C MET A 448 2.32 11.20 -1.53
N ASN A 449 2.20 10.18 -2.40
CA ASN A 449 1.04 10.09 -3.27
C ASN A 449 -0.24 9.81 -2.48
N ALA A 450 -0.19 9.01 -1.41
CA ALA A 450 -1.34 8.83 -0.53
C ALA A 450 -1.79 10.17 0.07
N GLN A 451 -0.86 10.98 0.56
CA GLN A 451 -1.13 12.32 1.12
C GLN A 451 -1.65 13.30 0.05
N GLU A 452 -1.04 13.36 -1.14
CA GLU A 452 -1.48 14.22 -2.25
C GLU A 452 -2.88 13.85 -2.79
N LEU A 453 -3.28 12.58 -2.64
CA LEU A 453 -4.60 12.08 -3.00
C LEU A 453 -5.62 12.21 -1.85
N HIS A 454 -5.23 12.82 -0.73
CA HIS A 454 -6.04 12.95 0.49
C HIS A 454 -6.56 11.59 0.99
N MET A 455 -5.72 10.57 0.92
CA MET A 455 -5.97 9.24 1.47
C MET A 455 -5.40 9.16 2.88
N THR A 456 -6.06 8.36 3.72
CA THR A 456 -5.62 8.00 5.07
C THR A 456 -5.18 6.55 5.08
N GLY A 457 -4.49 6.09 6.12
CA GLY A 457 -4.08 4.70 6.22
C GLY A 457 -2.73 4.51 6.90
N CYS A 458 -2.12 3.35 6.69
CA CYS A 458 -0.76 3.12 7.15
C CYS A 458 0.01 2.18 6.25
N MET A 459 1.33 2.30 6.32
CA MET A 459 2.27 1.36 5.74
C MET A 459 2.99 0.65 6.87
N LEU A 460 2.78 -0.65 6.97
CA LEU A 460 3.41 -1.53 7.95
C LEU A 460 4.58 -2.24 7.28
N MET A 461 5.78 -2.02 7.81
CA MET A 461 6.97 -2.72 7.38
C MET A 461 7.30 -3.82 8.37
N ALA A 462 7.28 -5.08 7.91
CA ALA A 462 7.68 -6.25 8.68
C ALA A 462 8.68 -7.09 7.90
N ASP A 463 9.35 -8.00 8.60
CA ASP A 463 10.42 -8.82 8.02
C ASP A 463 9.89 -9.84 6.98
N ASP A 464 8.63 -10.29 7.13
CA ASP A 464 8.00 -11.25 6.20
C ASP A 464 7.49 -10.58 4.91
N PHE A 465 6.65 -9.56 5.08
CA PHE A 465 6.11 -8.74 4.01
C PHE A 465 5.66 -7.39 4.57
N CYS A 466 5.58 -6.40 3.69
CA CYS A 466 5.04 -5.09 3.99
C CYS A 466 3.56 -5.01 3.58
N LEU A 467 2.73 -4.44 4.46
CA LEU A 467 1.30 -4.24 4.22
C LEU A 467 1.00 -2.74 4.11
N VAL A 468 0.44 -2.31 2.99
CA VAL A 468 -0.03 -0.94 2.79
C VAL A 468 -1.55 -0.92 2.84
N ILE A 469 -2.11 -0.22 3.82
CA ILE A 469 -3.53 0.01 3.99
C ILE A 469 -3.81 1.44 3.54
N ALA A 470 -4.66 1.60 2.54
CA ALA A 470 -5.05 2.92 2.05
C ALA A 470 -6.58 3.07 2.11
N GLU A 471 -7.07 4.11 2.77
CA GLU A 471 -8.48 4.46 2.89
C GLU A 471 -8.72 5.79 2.15
N GLY A 472 -9.77 5.86 1.34
CA GLY A 472 -10.03 7.05 0.55
C GLY A 472 -11.23 6.93 -0.38
N SER A 473 -11.38 7.90 -1.28
CA SER A 473 -12.43 7.86 -2.30
C SER A 473 -12.06 6.90 -3.43
N LEU A 474 -13.06 6.41 -4.16
CA LEU A 474 -12.86 5.58 -5.37
C LEU A 474 -11.99 6.28 -6.43
N LYS A 475 -12.08 7.61 -6.54
CA LYS A 475 -11.25 8.40 -7.47
C LYS A 475 -9.78 8.42 -7.05
N SER A 476 -9.51 8.51 -5.75
CA SER A 476 -8.16 8.43 -5.19
C SER A 476 -7.60 7.03 -5.36
N HIS A 477 -8.38 5.99 -5.05
CA HIS A 477 -8.00 4.59 -5.24
C HIS A 477 -7.65 4.23 -6.68
N LYS A 478 -8.41 4.70 -7.68
CA LYS A 478 -8.06 4.45 -9.10
C LYS A 478 -6.68 4.99 -9.48
N LYS A 479 -6.26 6.12 -8.91
CA LYS A 479 -4.94 6.70 -9.14
C LYS A 479 -3.86 5.98 -8.34
N TYR A 480 -4.19 5.59 -7.12
CA TYR A 480 -3.28 4.89 -6.22
C TYR A 480 -3.02 3.45 -6.68
N ASN A 481 -4.04 2.69 -7.11
CA ASN A 481 -3.89 1.39 -7.78
C ASN A 481 -2.94 1.48 -8.98
N ARG A 482 -3.10 2.49 -9.84
CA ARG A 482 -2.20 2.70 -10.98
C ARG A 482 -0.77 3.03 -10.54
N LEU A 483 -0.60 3.73 -9.41
CA LEU A 483 0.71 3.98 -8.84
C LEU A 483 1.34 2.68 -8.35
N MET A 484 0.66 1.97 -7.46
CA MET A 484 1.17 0.79 -6.76
C MET A 484 1.42 -0.37 -7.69
N LEU A 485 0.54 -0.61 -8.68
CA LEU A 485 0.63 -1.81 -9.53
C LEU A 485 1.40 -1.57 -10.83
N ASN A 486 1.39 -0.34 -11.39
CA ASN A 486 1.88 -0.12 -12.76
C ASN A 486 3.00 0.94 -12.90
N ARG A 487 3.16 1.87 -11.95
CA ARG A 487 4.11 2.99 -12.10
C ARG A 487 5.35 2.87 -11.23
N ILE A 488 5.28 2.09 -10.15
CA ILE A 488 6.42 1.81 -9.29
C ILE A 488 7.01 0.49 -9.77
N ASP A 489 8.26 0.56 -10.21
CA ASP A 489 9.03 -0.63 -10.56
C ASP A 489 9.66 -1.20 -9.29
N TRP A 490 8.98 -2.16 -8.65
CA TRP A 490 9.36 -2.70 -7.33
C TRP A 490 10.72 -3.39 -7.29
N ASN A 491 11.22 -3.83 -8.45
CA ASN A 491 12.54 -4.45 -8.61
C ASN A 491 13.67 -3.44 -8.87
N GLN A 492 13.38 -2.13 -8.88
CA GLN A 492 14.39 -1.10 -9.07
C GLN A 492 15.27 -0.96 -7.81
N SER A 493 16.46 -1.56 -7.83
CA SER A 493 17.52 -1.32 -6.82
C SER A 493 18.26 -0.01 -7.12
N LEU A 494 18.66 0.71 -6.07
CA LEU A 494 19.50 1.91 -6.15
C LEU A 494 20.99 1.61 -6.00
N GLU A 495 21.33 0.37 -5.64
CA GLU A 495 22.70 -0.09 -5.42
C GLU A 495 23.05 -1.09 -6.53
N GLU A 496 24.21 -0.88 -7.17
CA GLU A 496 24.76 -1.71 -8.27
C GLU A 496 25.29 -3.08 -7.80
N GLU A 497 25.08 -3.42 -6.52
CA GLU A 497 25.47 -4.73 -5.99
C GLU A 497 24.38 -5.75 -6.35
N PRO A 498 24.71 -6.81 -7.12
CA PRO A 498 23.78 -7.87 -7.45
C PRO A 498 23.56 -8.75 -6.22
N GLN A 499 22.81 -8.26 -5.24
CA GLN A 499 22.15 -9.15 -4.31
C GLN A 499 21.14 -9.98 -5.11
N GLU A 500 21.08 -11.28 -4.86
CA GLU A 500 20.03 -12.18 -5.31
C GLU A 500 18.70 -11.78 -4.63
N SER A 501 18.20 -10.57 -4.94
CA SER A 501 16.99 -10.02 -4.39
C SER A 501 15.83 -10.80 -4.99
N LYS A 502 15.16 -11.58 -4.14
CA LYS A 502 13.86 -12.20 -4.40
C LYS A 502 12.98 -11.21 -5.17
N HIS A 503 12.37 -11.67 -6.27
CA HIS A 503 11.52 -10.82 -7.11
C HIS A 503 10.50 -10.06 -6.24
N ASN A 504 10.66 -8.76 -6.14
CA ASN A 504 9.79 -7.90 -5.36
C ASN A 504 8.60 -7.51 -6.22
N SER A 505 7.40 -7.79 -5.73
CA SER A 505 6.16 -7.46 -6.41
C SER A 505 5.17 -6.86 -5.41
N CYS A 506 4.27 -6.03 -5.96
CA CYS A 506 3.13 -5.49 -5.23
C CYS A 506 1.85 -6.11 -5.78
N SER A 507 1.06 -6.73 -4.92
CA SER A 507 -0.25 -7.27 -5.26
C SER A 507 -1.35 -6.53 -4.50
N LEU A 508 -2.51 -6.36 -5.15
CA LEU A 508 -3.71 -5.86 -4.50
C LEU A 508 -4.43 -7.06 -3.87
N VAL A 509 -4.39 -7.15 -2.54
CA VAL A 509 -4.98 -8.27 -1.79
C VAL A 509 -6.49 -8.13 -1.72
N TRP A 510 -6.96 -6.93 -1.42
CA TRP A 510 -8.38 -6.65 -1.26
C TRP A 510 -8.68 -5.19 -1.53
N GLN A 511 -9.86 -4.94 -2.09
CA GLN A 511 -10.40 -3.60 -2.26
C GLN A 511 -11.91 -3.64 -1.99
N GLY A 512 -12.38 -2.85 -1.04
CA GLY A 512 -13.79 -2.85 -0.66
C GLY A 512 -14.21 -1.61 0.11
N VAL A 513 -15.51 -1.51 0.38
CA VAL A 513 -16.12 -0.38 1.08
C VAL A 513 -16.24 -0.73 2.56
N VAL A 514 -15.91 0.20 3.45
CA VAL A 514 -16.04 0.06 4.90
C VAL A 514 -16.93 1.17 5.46
N HIS A 515 -17.47 0.98 6.66
CA HIS A 515 -18.42 1.91 7.27
C HIS A 515 -17.79 3.29 7.56
N GLY A 516 -16.57 3.32 8.08
CA GLY A 516 -15.89 4.55 8.48
C GLY A 516 -14.37 4.45 8.34
N LYS A 517 -13.71 5.60 8.28
CA LYS A 517 -12.24 5.67 8.23
C LYS A 517 -11.70 5.42 9.62
N VAL A 518 -10.72 4.53 9.73
CA VAL A 518 -10.06 4.24 11.02
C VAL A 518 -8.82 5.13 11.19
N PHE A 519 -8.16 5.49 10.09
CA PHE A 519 -6.94 6.28 10.13
C PHE A 519 -7.22 7.77 9.89
N GLN A 520 -6.60 8.65 10.68
CA GLN A 520 -6.71 10.11 10.49
C GLN A 520 -5.73 10.67 9.46
N ARG A 521 -4.55 10.04 9.34
CA ARG A 521 -3.47 10.43 8.43
C ARG A 521 -2.82 9.18 7.85
N PHE A 522 -1.97 9.36 6.83
CA PHE A 522 -1.20 8.28 6.24
C PHE A 522 0.20 8.20 6.88
N ASP A 523 0.40 7.22 7.76
CA ASP A 523 1.63 7.03 8.52
C ASP A 523 2.41 5.78 8.09
N MET A 524 3.69 5.74 8.47
CA MET A 524 4.56 4.58 8.31
C MET A 524 4.86 4.05 9.72
N GLU A 525 4.65 2.75 9.92
CA GLU A 525 4.92 2.06 11.17
C GLU A 525 5.88 0.89 10.89
N LEU A 526 6.92 0.76 11.71
CA LEU A 526 7.93 -0.29 11.58
C LEU A 526 7.63 -1.37 12.62
N CYS A 527 7.20 -2.55 12.16
CA CYS A 527 6.86 -3.69 12.98
C CYS A 527 7.72 -4.90 12.57
N ARG A 528 8.90 -5.08 13.18
CA ARG A 528 9.84 -6.16 12.79
C ARG A 528 9.17 -7.55 12.75
N THR A 529 8.43 -7.89 13.81
CA THR A 529 7.75 -9.19 13.96
C THR A 529 6.29 -9.14 13.53
N GLU A 530 5.76 -10.25 13.00
CA GLU A 530 4.33 -10.43 12.69
C GLU A 530 3.41 -10.11 13.89
N ALA A 531 3.80 -10.56 15.09
CA ALA A 531 3.03 -10.32 16.31
C ALA A 531 2.91 -8.81 16.65
N ALA A 532 3.95 -8.02 16.39
CA ALA A 532 3.92 -6.57 16.55
C ALA A 532 2.98 -5.91 15.51
N ALA A 533 3.00 -6.36 14.27
CA ALA A 533 2.09 -5.84 13.23
C ALA A 533 0.63 -6.15 13.56
N LYS A 534 0.35 -7.38 14.02
CA LYS A 534 -0.99 -7.78 14.46
C LYS A 534 -1.47 -7.01 15.68
N THR A 535 -0.64 -6.81 16.69
CA THR A 535 -1.01 -6.04 17.90
C THR A 535 -1.31 -4.57 17.57
N PHE A 536 -0.54 -3.96 16.66
CA PHE A 536 -0.83 -2.61 16.15
C PHE A 536 -2.18 -2.52 15.44
N LEU A 537 -2.49 -3.50 14.57
CA LEU A 537 -3.77 -3.53 13.86
C LEU A 537 -4.94 -3.91 14.77
N LYS A 538 -4.72 -4.76 15.78
CA LYS A 538 -5.71 -5.13 16.78
C LYS A 538 -6.17 -3.93 17.61
N LEU A 539 -5.26 -3.01 17.94
CA LEU A 539 -5.61 -1.74 18.60
C LEU A 539 -6.62 -0.91 17.78
N LYS A 540 -6.64 -1.12 16.45
CA LYS A 540 -7.52 -0.44 15.50
C LYS A 540 -8.71 -1.29 15.04
N GLY A 541 -8.84 -2.54 15.53
CA GLY A 541 -9.86 -3.49 15.09
C GLY A 541 -9.64 -4.06 13.68
N LEU A 542 -8.43 -3.99 13.15
CA LEU A 542 -8.08 -4.33 11.76
C LEU A 542 -7.17 -5.56 11.64
N GLU A 543 -7.18 -6.45 12.63
CA GLU A 543 -6.32 -7.64 12.67
C GLU A 543 -6.50 -8.56 11.44
N HIS A 544 -7.74 -8.69 10.98
CA HIS A 544 -8.14 -9.48 9.82
C HIS A 544 -7.47 -9.02 8.51
N TYR A 545 -7.04 -7.75 8.39
CA TYR A 545 -6.30 -7.28 7.20
C TYR A 545 -4.93 -7.92 7.08
N TRP A 546 -4.27 -8.16 8.21
CA TRP A 546 -2.99 -8.85 8.22
C TRP A 546 -3.13 -10.32 7.88
N ASP A 547 -4.12 -11.00 8.49
CA ASP A 547 -4.37 -12.41 8.23
C ASP A 547 -4.74 -12.66 6.77
N LEU A 548 -5.55 -11.76 6.17
CA LEU A 548 -5.89 -11.81 4.76
C LEU A 548 -4.65 -11.65 3.86
N ALA A 549 -3.78 -10.69 4.16
CA ALA A 549 -2.54 -10.48 3.40
C ALA A 549 -1.55 -11.64 3.57
N LYS A 550 -1.50 -12.27 4.75
CA LYS A 550 -0.68 -13.45 5.01
C LYS A 550 -1.16 -14.65 4.20
N GLY A 551 -2.47 -14.90 4.15
CA GLY A 551 -3.08 -15.96 3.34
C GLY A 551 -3.03 -15.73 1.83
N HIS A 552 -2.84 -14.48 1.38
CA HIS A 552 -2.77 -14.15 -0.04
C HIS A 552 -1.44 -14.60 -0.67
N VAL A 553 -1.52 -15.57 -1.58
CA VAL A 553 -0.40 -16.00 -2.41
C VAL A 553 -0.39 -15.15 -3.68
N ASN A 554 0.77 -14.62 -4.07
CA ASN A 554 0.92 -13.94 -5.35
C ASN A 554 0.88 -15.02 -6.45
N GLU A 555 -0.17 -15.02 -7.28
CA GLU A 555 -0.22 -15.82 -8.51
C GLU A 555 0.80 -15.37 -9.56
#